data_AF-A0A7J2RGV5-F1
#
_entry.id   AF-A0A7J2RGV5-F1
#
_cell.length_a   1.000
_cell.length_b   1.000
_cell.length_c   1.000
_cell.angle_alpha   90.00
_cell.angle_beta   90.00
_cell.angle_gamma   90.00
#
_symmetry.space_group_name_H-M   'P 1'
#
loop_
_entity.id
_entity.type
_entity.pdbx_description
1 polymer ?
#
loop_
_entity_poly.entity_id
_entity_poly.type
_entity_poly.pdbx_seq_one_letter_code
_entity_poly.pdbx_strand_id
1 'polypeptide(L)'
;MIKIRKFNESLSKVVFHNTYIERLYSILSSNTFYLTSNLGTDSDKLQKGFYYFSVSRIKFGGYAHSMGESDHVNIVLDGDKFNQRYKGGPVDYWGREMRTGKDMPFEYQMRNDENEERIFSDDSEIPNAKSYIIEIHISMSGFK
;
A
#
# COMPACT_ATOMS: atom_id res chain seq x y z
N MET A 1 -3.85 13.77 -34.67
CA MET A 1 -3.28 12.41 -34.79
C MET A 1 -3.31 11.74 -33.42
N ILE A 2 -4.07 10.67 -33.26
CA ILE A 2 -4.27 9.98 -31.98
C ILE A 2 -3.10 9.02 -31.73
N LYS A 3 -2.46 9.10 -30.55
CA LYS A 3 -1.40 8.16 -30.16
C LYS A 3 -2.02 6.96 -29.46
N ILE A 4 -1.84 5.77 -30.03
CA ILE A 4 -2.18 4.50 -29.37
C ILE A 4 -0.95 4.05 -28.58
N ARG A 5 -1.13 3.75 -27.29
CA ARG A 5 -0.08 3.20 -26.41
C ARG A 5 -0.56 1.88 -25.82
N LYS A 6 0.37 0.95 -25.60
CA LYS A 6 0.11 -0.27 -24.84
C LYS A 6 0.04 0.11 -23.36
N PHE A 7 -1.03 -0.31 -22.68
CA PHE A 7 -1.12 -0.17 -21.23
C PHE A 7 -0.22 -1.22 -20.56
N ASN A 8 0.61 -0.75 -19.64
CA ASN A 8 1.32 -1.60 -18.69
C ASN A 8 0.67 -1.37 -17.33
N GLU A 9 0.59 -2.41 -16.50
CA GLU A 9 0.21 -2.26 -15.10
C GLU A 9 1.20 -1.33 -14.39
N SER A 10 0.67 -0.44 -13.57
CA SER A 10 1.43 0.51 -12.77
C SER A 10 0.71 0.79 -11.47
N LEU A 11 1.44 1.26 -10.48
CA LEU A 11 0.84 1.86 -9.30
C LEU A 11 0.08 3.12 -9.69
N SER A 12 -0.85 3.50 -8.82
CA SER A 12 -1.45 4.83 -8.86
C SER A 12 -0.37 5.91 -8.73
N LYS A 13 -0.59 7.09 -9.33
CA LYS A 13 0.37 8.20 -9.31
C LYS A 13 0.77 8.62 -7.89
N VAL A 14 -0.19 8.58 -6.98
CA VAL A 14 0.01 8.78 -5.54
C VAL A 14 -0.53 7.56 -4.83
N VAL A 15 0.25 7.03 -3.90
CA VAL A 15 -0.13 5.89 -3.07
C VAL A 15 0.15 6.20 -1.60
N PHE A 16 -0.50 5.46 -0.72
CA PHE A 16 -0.52 5.72 0.70
C PHE A 16 0.00 4.53 1.48
N HIS A 17 0.97 4.75 2.37
CA HIS A 17 1.40 3.73 3.32
C HIS A 17 0.90 4.10 4.72
N ASN A 18 -0.05 3.31 5.22
CA ASN A 18 -0.59 3.46 6.57
C ASN A 18 0.28 2.65 7.53
N THR A 19 0.75 3.30 8.60
CA THR A 19 1.66 2.70 9.58
C THR A 19 1.55 3.43 10.92
N TYR A 20 2.44 3.12 11.86
CA TYR A 20 2.49 3.76 13.18
C TYR A 20 3.74 4.64 13.33
N ILE A 21 3.73 5.52 14.33
CA ILE A 21 4.78 6.53 14.54
C ILE A 21 6.18 5.93 14.73
N GLU A 22 6.31 4.79 15.39
CA GLU A 22 7.57 4.09 15.59
C GLU A 22 8.13 3.52 14.28
N ARG A 23 7.24 3.06 13.39
CA ARG A 23 7.62 2.58 12.06
C ARG A 23 8.03 3.73 11.15
N LEU A 24 7.32 4.84 11.21
CA LEU A 24 7.74 6.08 10.54
C LEU A 24 9.14 6.50 10.99
N TYR A 25 9.40 6.51 12.31
CA TYR A 25 10.72 6.84 12.84
C TYR A 25 11.81 5.90 12.29
N SER A 26 11.54 4.59 12.24
CA SER A 26 12.46 3.60 11.68
C SER A 26 12.74 3.85 10.19
N ILE A 27 11.71 4.13 9.39
CA ILE A 27 11.85 4.45 7.96
C ILE A 27 12.68 5.72 7.75
N LEU A 28 12.40 6.78 8.52
CA LEU A 28 13.09 8.07 8.37
C LEU A 28 14.53 8.04 8.89
N SER A 29 14.81 7.27 9.94
CA SER A 29 16.16 7.13 10.49
C SER A 29 17.06 6.27 9.60
N SER A 30 16.57 5.10 9.16
CA SER A 30 17.30 4.21 8.24
C SER A 30 17.32 4.71 6.79
N ASN A 31 16.38 5.59 6.42
CA ASN A 31 16.12 5.98 5.03
C ASN A 31 15.80 4.80 4.10
N THR A 32 15.11 3.78 4.63
CA THR A 32 14.79 2.53 3.93
C THR A 32 13.35 2.11 4.21
N PHE A 33 12.66 1.58 3.20
CA PHE A 33 11.45 0.79 3.39
C PHE A 33 11.85 -0.68 3.46
N TYR A 34 11.54 -1.36 4.57
CA TYR A 34 11.70 -2.81 4.69
C TYR A 34 10.42 -3.50 4.19
N LEU A 35 10.60 -4.53 3.37
CA LEU A 35 9.51 -5.21 2.67
C LEU A 35 9.12 -6.52 3.36
N THR A 36 7.89 -6.94 3.10
CA THR A 36 7.33 -8.20 3.59
C THR A 36 7.65 -9.32 2.59
N SER A 37 7.96 -10.51 3.10
CA SER A 37 8.14 -11.70 2.25
C SER A 37 6.84 -12.05 1.52
N ASN A 38 6.95 -12.34 0.22
CA ASN A 38 5.84 -12.75 -0.65
C ASN A 38 5.67 -14.28 -0.71
N LEU A 39 6.17 -15.00 0.29
CA LEU A 39 6.12 -16.46 0.38
C LEU A 39 4.99 -16.89 1.33
N GLY A 40 3.94 -17.55 0.82
CA GLY A 40 3.09 -18.39 1.67
C GLY A 40 1.57 -18.37 1.46
N THR A 41 1.02 -17.70 0.46
CA THR A 41 -0.44 -17.69 0.20
C THR A 41 -0.79 -18.08 -1.24
N ASP A 42 -1.94 -18.73 -1.45
CA ASP A 42 -2.38 -19.17 -2.79
C ASP A 42 -2.62 -18.00 -3.76
N SER A 43 -2.85 -16.79 -3.22
CA SER A 43 -2.90 -15.52 -3.93
C SER A 43 -1.54 -15.09 -4.52
N ASP A 44 -0.43 -15.69 -4.08
CA ASP A 44 0.94 -15.35 -4.46
C ASP A 44 1.42 -16.03 -5.75
N LYS A 45 0.67 -16.99 -6.29
CA LYS A 45 1.05 -17.75 -7.51
C LYS A 45 1.18 -16.91 -8.78
N LEU A 46 0.79 -15.63 -8.75
CA LEU A 46 0.79 -14.71 -9.89
C LEU A 46 1.80 -13.55 -9.77
N GLN A 47 2.55 -13.43 -8.66
CA GLN A 47 3.26 -12.17 -8.35
C GLN A 47 4.77 -12.24 -8.60
N LYS A 48 5.31 -11.16 -9.20
CA LYS A 48 6.70 -11.03 -9.64
C LYS A 48 7.55 -10.43 -8.51
N GLY A 49 8.28 -11.23 -7.75
CA GLY A 49 9.26 -10.77 -6.75
C GLY A 49 9.14 -11.51 -5.42
N PHE A 50 10.26 -11.66 -4.70
CA PHE A 50 10.30 -12.35 -3.40
C PHE A 50 9.72 -11.53 -2.24
N TYR A 51 9.63 -10.22 -2.39
CA TYR A 51 9.18 -9.29 -1.37
C TYR A 51 8.19 -8.27 -1.94
N TYR A 52 7.36 -7.71 -1.06
CA TYR A 52 6.45 -6.63 -1.41
C TYR A 52 6.37 -5.53 -0.36
N PHE A 53 6.04 -4.33 -0.81
CA PHE A 53 5.66 -3.20 0.02
C PHE A 53 4.18 -2.87 -0.21
N SER A 54 3.37 -2.99 0.85
CA SER A 54 1.93 -2.69 0.77
C SER A 54 1.67 -1.20 0.84
N VAL A 55 0.89 -0.72 -0.12
CA VAL A 55 0.37 0.63 -0.20
C VAL A 55 -1.12 0.60 -0.56
N SER A 56 -1.80 1.74 -0.46
CA SER A 56 -3.20 1.87 -0.82
C SER A 56 -3.39 2.98 -1.85
N ARG A 57 -4.43 2.86 -2.68
CA ARG A 57 -4.89 3.91 -3.61
C ARG A 57 -5.61 5.06 -2.91
N ILE A 58 -6.09 4.83 -1.69
CA ILE A 58 -6.85 5.79 -0.93
C ILE A 58 -6.18 6.08 0.41
N LYS A 59 -6.27 7.34 0.85
CA LYS A 59 -5.64 7.81 2.09
C LYS A 59 -6.18 7.08 3.32
N PHE A 60 -7.49 6.89 3.37
CA PHE A 60 -8.18 6.30 4.52
C PHE A 60 -9.17 5.23 4.04
N GLY A 61 -8.69 3.98 4.02
CA GLY A 61 -9.48 2.80 3.64
C GLY A 61 -9.79 1.89 4.83
N GLY A 62 -10.30 0.69 4.56
CA GLY A 62 -10.64 -0.29 5.60
C GLY A 62 -9.50 -0.60 6.56
N TYR A 63 -8.28 -0.75 6.05
CA TYR A 63 -7.09 -0.96 6.89
C TYR A 63 -6.82 0.24 7.81
N ALA A 64 -6.81 1.47 7.28
CA ALA A 64 -6.61 2.67 8.09
C ALA A 64 -7.70 2.85 9.15
N HIS A 65 -8.96 2.50 8.83
CA HIS A 65 -10.07 2.50 9.78
C HIS A 65 -9.92 1.43 10.88
N SER A 66 -9.25 0.32 10.59
CA SER A 66 -8.96 -0.73 11.60
C SER A 66 -7.84 -0.34 12.57
N MET A 67 -7.04 0.67 12.22
CA MET A 67 -6.01 1.22 13.09
C MET A 67 -6.65 2.13 14.15
N GLY A 68 -6.09 2.14 15.36
CA GLY A 68 -6.57 3.00 16.44
C GLY A 68 -6.44 4.49 16.12
N GLU A 69 -7.20 5.33 16.81
CA GLU A 69 -7.25 6.79 16.56
C GLU A 69 -5.93 7.52 16.87
N SER A 70 -5.12 6.97 17.77
CA SER A 70 -3.84 7.53 18.22
C SER A 70 -2.65 6.91 17.49
N ASP A 71 -1.66 7.74 17.16
CA ASP A 71 -0.36 7.37 16.57
C ASP A 71 -0.44 6.75 15.17
N HIS A 72 -1.60 6.88 14.50
CA HIS A 72 -1.76 6.52 13.09
C HIS A 72 -0.97 7.49 12.20
N VAL A 73 -0.14 6.93 11.34
CA VAL A 73 0.62 7.65 10.32
C VAL A 73 0.14 7.24 8.94
N ASN A 74 -0.05 8.23 8.08
CA ASN A 74 -0.27 8.05 6.66
C ASN A 74 0.86 8.75 5.89
N ILE A 75 1.75 7.95 5.29
CA ILE A 75 2.83 8.43 4.44
C ILE A 75 2.32 8.48 3.01
N VAL A 76 2.38 9.65 2.39
CA VAL A 76 1.97 9.86 1.00
C VAL A 76 3.20 9.76 0.12
N LEU A 77 3.10 8.93 -0.90
CA LEU A 77 4.24 8.48 -1.68
C LEU A 77 4.06 8.75 -3.17
N ASP A 78 5.17 9.01 -3.85
CA ASP A 78 5.25 9.20 -5.30
C ASP A 78 5.26 7.84 -6.02
N GLY A 79 4.07 7.42 -6.48
CA GLY A 79 3.90 6.17 -7.22
C GLY A 79 4.52 6.21 -8.61
N ASP A 80 4.54 7.37 -9.29
CA ASP A 80 5.23 7.54 -10.57
C ASP A 80 6.73 7.28 -10.45
N LYS A 81 7.33 7.68 -9.32
CA LYS A 81 8.74 7.41 -9.02
C LYS A 81 9.01 5.94 -8.74
N PHE A 82 8.12 5.24 -8.05
CA PHE A 82 8.21 3.79 -7.89
C PHE A 82 8.08 3.07 -9.24
N ASN A 83 7.12 3.48 -10.08
CA ASN A 83 6.87 2.90 -11.41
C ASN A 83 8.08 2.97 -12.36
N GLN A 84 9.06 3.84 -12.10
CA GLN A 84 10.30 3.92 -12.88
C GLN A 84 11.27 2.77 -12.59
N ARG A 85 11.13 2.07 -11.45
CA ARG A 85 12.12 1.11 -10.92
C ARG A 85 11.52 -0.23 -10.53
N TYR A 86 10.28 -0.23 -10.05
CA TYR A 86 9.62 -1.39 -9.49
C TYR A 86 8.36 -1.72 -10.26
N LYS A 87 8.00 -3.01 -10.25
CA LYS A 87 6.69 -3.45 -10.71
C LYS A 87 5.73 -3.28 -9.55
N GLY A 88 4.52 -2.83 -9.83
CA GLY A 88 3.47 -2.79 -8.83
C GLY A 88 2.10 -2.84 -9.46
N GLY A 89 1.10 -3.14 -8.66
CA GLY A 89 -0.27 -3.28 -9.13
C GLY A 89 -1.26 -3.62 -8.03
N PRO A 90 -2.56 -3.65 -8.37
CA PRO A 90 -3.64 -3.95 -7.44
C PRO A 90 -3.54 -5.38 -6.92
N VAL A 91 -3.81 -5.56 -5.63
CA VAL A 91 -3.95 -6.89 -5.01
C VAL A 91 -5.30 -6.98 -4.32
N ASP A 92 -5.94 -8.13 -4.47
CA ASP A 92 -7.18 -8.49 -3.78
C ASP A 92 -6.86 -9.66 -2.84
N TYR A 93 -6.49 -9.33 -1.59
CA TYR A 93 -6.05 -10.33 -0.63
C TYR A 93 -7.22 -11.21 -0.15
N TRP A 94 -8.39 -10.62 0.07
CA TRP A 94 -9.57 -11.34 0.58
C TRP A 94 -10.31 -12.14 -0.50
N GLY A 95 -10.09 -11.83 -1.77
CA GLY A 95 -10.77 -12.47 -2.88
C GLY A 95 -12.25 -12.07 -2.99
N ARG A 96 -12.90 -12.55 -4.05
CA ARG A 96 -14.34 -12.31 -4.27
C ARG A 96 -15.21 -12.92 -3.17
N GLU A 97 -14.82 -14.07 -2.63
CA GLU A 97 -15.63 -14.86 -1.69
C GLU A 97 -15.90 -14.10 -0.37
N MET A 98 -14.89 -13.38 0.15
CA MET A 98 -15.02 -12.52 1.33
C MET A 98 -15.83 -11.22 1.06
N ARG A 99 -16.10 -10.90 -0.21
CA ARG A 99 -16.86 -9.71 -0.64
C ARG A 99 -18.29 -10.02 -1.06
N THR A 100 -18.65 -11.29 -1.28
CA THR A 100 -19.96 -11.70 -1.84
C THR A 100 -20.82 -12.57 -0.93
N GLY A 101 -20.54 -12.64 0.37
CA GLY A 101 -21.45 -13.30 1.32
C GLY A 101 -22.85 -12.66 1.25
N LYS A 102 -23.87 -13.46 0.91
CA LYS A 102 -25.26 -12.98 0.68
C LYS A 102 -25.88 -12.20 1.85
N ASP A 103 -25.35 -12.38 3.05
CA ASP A 103 -25.87 -11.78 4.29
C ASP A 103 -24.94 -10.71 4.88
N MET A 104 -23.85 -10.32 4.20
CA MET A 104 -22.95 -9.27 4.66
C MET A 104 -23.54 -7.88 4.38
N PRO A 105 -23.63 -6.98 5.39
CA PRO A 105 -24.04 -5.59 5.15
C PRO A 105 -23.14 -4.92 4.11
N PHE A 106 -23.72 -4.08 3.25
CA PHE A 106 -22.99 -3.38 2.18
C PHE A 106 -21.75 -2.62 2.69
N GLU A 107 -21.84 -2.05 3.90
CA GLU A 107 -20.72 -1.37 4.56
C GLU A 107 -19.54 -2.31 4.86
N TYR A 108 -19.80 -3.58 5.20
CA TYR A 108 -18.76 -4.59 5.39
C TYR A 108 -18.12 -5.01 4.07
N GLN A 109 -18.91 -5.09 2.99
CA GLN A 109 -18.38 -5.39 1.66
C GLN A 109 -17.44 -4.29 1.15
N MET A 110 -17.76 -3.02 1.43
CA MET A 110 -16.91 -1.87 1.08
C MET A 110 -15.66 -1.75 1.96
N ARG A 111 -15.73 -2.10 3.26
CA ARG A 111 -14.56 -2.13 4.14
C ARG A 111 -13.53 -3.17 3.72
N ASN A 112 -13.98 -4.27 3.11
CA ASN A 112 -13.13 -5.32 2.56
C ASN A 112 -12.61 -5.00 1.15
N ASP A 113 -12.99 -3.86 0.56
CA ASP A 113 -12.32 -3.34 -0.64
C ASP A 113 -11.05 -2.59 -0.21
N GLU A 114 -9.98 -3.36 0.01
CA GLU A 114 -8.75 -2.85 0.66
C GLU A 114 -8.06 -1.72 -0.11
N ASN A 115 -8.42 -1.55 -1.39
CA ASN A 115 -7.77 -0.61 -2.28
C ASN A 115 -6.23 -0.82 -2.30
N GLU A 116 -5.78 -2.04 -1.99
CA GLU A 116 -4.37 -2.37 -1.85
C GLU A 116 -3.71 -2.36 -3.23
N GLU A 117 -2.50 -1.83 -3.25
CA GLU A 117 -1.51 -2.07 -4.29
C GLU A 117 -0.22 -2.55 -3.63
N ARG A 118 0.52 -3.39 -4.33
CA ARG A 118 1.82 -3.87 -3.87
C ARG A 118 2.90 -3.43 -4.81
N ILE A 119 4.02 -2.99 -4.23
CA ILE A 119 5.28 -2.74 -4.94
C ILE A 119 6.16 -3.97 -4.73
N PHE A 120 6.61 -4.60 -5.81
CA PHE A 120 7.37 -5.84 -5.73
C PHE A 120 8.88 -5.64 -5.92
N SER A 121 9.66 -6.46 -5.22
CA SER A 121 11.11 -6.48 -5.27
C SER A 121 11.65 -7.89 -5.04
N ASP A 122 12.82 -8.20 -5.60
CA ASP A 122 13.59 -9.39 -5.23
C ASP A 122 14.43 -9.16 -3.96
N ASP A 123 14.67 -7.89 -3.62
CA ASP A 123 15.34 -7.47 -2.39
C ASP A 123 14.34 -7.20 -1.27
N SER A 124 14.74 -7.46 -0.02
CA SER A 124 13.92 -7.19 1.18
C SER A 124 13.79 -5.71 1.53
N GLU A 125 14.39 -4.82 0.74
CA GLU A 125 14.54 -3.41 1.06
C GLU A 125 14.36 -2.52 -0.18
N ILE A 126 13.74 -1.37 -0.01
CA ILE A 126 13.80 -0.25 -0.95
C ILE A 126 14.59 0.88 -0.30
N PRO A 127 15.83 1.17 -0.76
CA PRO A 127 16.65 2.23 -0.20
C PRO A 127 16.17 3.61 -0.64
N ASN A 128 16.65 4.64 0.06
CA ASN A 128 16.36 6.04 -0.22
C ASN A 128 14.88 6.40 -0.10
N ALA A 129 14.25 5.90 0.98
CA ALA A 129 12.83 6.05 1.28
C ALA A 129 12.36 7.51 1.22
N LYS A 130 13.12 8.44 1.81
CA LYS A 130 12.81 9.88 1.83
C LYS A 130 12.56 10.47 0.45
N SER A 131 13.22 9.93 -0.57
CA SER A 131 13.08 10.43 -1.94
C SER A 131 11.72 10.10 -2.56
N TYR A 132 10.98 9.13 -2.02
CA TYR A 132 9.64 8.76 -2.48
C TYR A 132 8.54 9.42 -1.64
N ILE A 133 8.86 10.04 -0.50
CA ILE A 133 7.89 10.65 0.40
C ILE A 133 7.53 12.05 -0.11
N ILE A 134 6.24 12.30 -0.32
CA ILE A 134 5.68 13.60 -0.66
C ILE A 134 5.30 14.35 0.61
N GLU A 135 4.53 13.70 1.48
CA GLU A 135 4.02 14.27 2.73
C GLU A 135 3.77 13.16 3.76
N ILE A 136 3.69 13.55 5.03
CA ILE A 136 3.42 12.65 6.15
C ILE A 136 2.29 13.26 6.97
N HIS A 137 1.23 12.51 7.18
CA HIS A 137 0.16 12.88 8.10
C HIS A 137 0.25 12.02 9.35
N ILE A 138 0.09 12.64 10.52
CA ILE A 138 0.15 11.97 11.81
C ILE A 138 -1.13 12.33 12.57
N SER A 139 -1.88 11.32 12.99
CA SER A 139 -2.95 11.48 13.96
C SER A 139 -2.35 11.53 15.36
N MET A 140 -2.61 12.60 16.10
CA MET A 140 -2.16 12.75 17.48
C MET A 140 -3.37 12.85 18.40
N SER A 141 -3.45 11.94 19.37
CA SER A 141 -4.40 12.07 20.47
C SER A 141 -3.87 13.13 21.45
N GLY A 142 -4.47 14.32 21.46
CA GLY A 142 -4.10 15.36 22.43
C GLY A 142 -4.34 16.81 21.99
N PHE A 143 -4.62 17.06 20.71
CA PHE A 143 -5.05 18.37 20.24
C PHE A 143 -6.56 18.37 20.05
N LYS A 144 -7.29 18.63 21.14
CA LYS A 144 -8.65 19.18 21.08
C LYS A 144 -8.59 20.65 21.43
#